data_AF-A0A5N5XAE6-F1
#
_entry.id   AF-A0A5N5XAE6-F1
#
_cell.length_a   1.000
_cell.length_b   1.000
_cell.length_c   1.000
_cell.angle_alpha   90.00
_cell.angle_beta   90.00
_cell.angle_gamma   90.00
#
_symmetry.space_group_name_H-M   'P 1'
#
loop_
_entity.id
_entity.type
_entity.pdbx_description
1 polymer ?
#
loop_
_entity_poly.entity_id
_entity_poly.type
_entity_poly.pdbx_seq_one_letter_code
_entity_poly.pdbx_strand_id
1 'polypeptide(L)'
;MASHTHYKWYILAIATLVASPDPERCDQLYLHLISQKPYSTPQARQALIRRLREALFKSIIIVGVCKPIEAILAISKCEREEDKDYTATRENWACDQANHDRGTAWLEKLYARNAAGTLDSFQAHRDFGWLSTEITYGSFLLDRGVLDDLDTQLIVLPAIMSQNLRTETHWHIRGTRRLGVGMGDVRVLWECVQRVADFSGVILDKVPTVEEVEMDV
;
A
#
# COMPACT_ATOMS: atom_id res chain seq x y z
N MET A 1 7.81 -17.19 -22.37
CA MET A 1 7.63 -15.81 -22.87
C MET A 1 6.18 -15.44 -22.61
N ALA A 2 5.81 -14.49 -21.76
CA ALA A 2 6.34 -13.15 -21.59
C ALA A 2 6.63 -12.79 -20.12
N SER A 3 7.87 -12.35 -19.85
CA SER A 3 8.21 -11.55 -18.67
C SER A 3 7.79 -10.11 -18.96
N HIS A 4 6.50 -9.81 -18.89
CA HIS A 4 6.08 -8.43 -18.70
C HIS A 4 6.28 -8.11 -17.22
N THR A 5 7.49 -7.68 -16.87
CA THR A 5 7.73 -7.03 -15.60
C THR A 5 6.93 -5.74 -15.62
N HIS A 6 5.66 -5.80 -15.21
CA HIS A 6 4.87 -4.61 -14.98
C HIS A 6 5.63 -3.76 -13.98
N TYR A 7 6.06 -2.57 -14.38
CA TYR A 7 6.72 -1.64 -13.49
C TYR A 7 5.81 -1.40 -12.27
N LYS A 8 6.29 -1.70 -11.05
CA LYS A 8 5.51 -1.56 -9.81
C LYS A 8 5.83 -0.27 -9.04
N TRP A 9 6.79 0.53 -9.50
CA TRP A 9 7.28 1.72 -8.78
C TRP A 9 6.18 2.75 -8.50
N TYR A 10 5.18 2.87 -9.38
CA TYR A 10 4.09 3.83 -9.18
C TYR A 10 3.19 3.48 -8.00
N ILE A 11 3.19 2.22 -7.54
CA ILE A 11 2.45 1.79 -6.36
C ILE A 11 3.09 2.38 -5.11
N LEU A 12 4.42 2.30 -5.00
CA LEU A 12 5.16 3.00 -3.96
C LEU A 12 4.94 4.51 -4.07
N ALA A 13 5.06 5.07 -5.28
CA ALA A 13 4.95 6.51 -5.47
C ALA A 13 3.56 7.05 -5.08
N ILE A 14 2.48 6.37 -5.43
CA ILE A 14 1.14 6.83 -5.05
C ILE A 14 0.90 6.68 -3.54
N ALA A 15 1.43 5.63 -2.92
CA ALA A 15 1.33 5.40 -1.48
C ALA A 15 2.10 6.44 -0.65
N THR A 16 3.24 6.92 -1.14
CA THR A 16 3.99 8.01 -0.50
C THR A 16 3.35 9.38 -0.75
N LEU A 17 2.92 9.65 -1.99
CA LEU A 17 2.25 10.92 -2.34
C LEU A 17 0.95 11.11 -1.56
N VAL A 18 0.11 10.09 -1.46
CA VAL A 18 -1.16 10.19 -0.72
C VAL A 18 -0.94 10.37 0.79
N ALA A 19 0.17 9.89 1.33
CA ALA A 19 0.52 10.09 2.74
C ALA A 19 1.11 11.49 3.01
N SER A 20 1.57 12.19 1.98
CA SER A 20 2.21 13.52 2.08
C SER A 20 1.22 14.63 2.49
N PRO A 21 1.70 15.87 2.74
CA PRO A 21 0.85 17.04 2.95
C PRO A 21 0.03 17.47 1.72
N ASP A 22 0.34 16.97 0.53
CA ASP A 22 -0.29 17.38 -0.75
C ASP A 22 -0.78 16.13 -1.53
N PRO A 23 -1.82 15.42 -1.03
CA PRO A 23 -2.31 14.18 -1.64
C PRO A 23 -2.90 14.37 -3.04
N GLU A 24 -3.39 15.57 -3.38
CA GLU A 24 -3.94 15.90 -4.70
C GLU A 24 -2.93 15.70 -5.83
N ARG A 25 -1.62 15.85 -5.55
CA ARG A 25 -0.53 15.59 -6.53
C ARG A 25 -0.47 14.17 -7.07
N CYS A 26 -1.28 13.24 -6.55
CA CYS A 26 -1.50 11.95 -7.20
C CYS A 26 -1.99 12.10 -8.65
N ASP A 27 -2.64 13.22 -8.99
CA ASP A 27 -3.02 13.56 -10.36
C ASP A 27 -1.80 13.70 -11.31
N GLN A 28 -0.70 14.31 -10.84
CA GLN A 28 0.52 14.48 -11.62
C GLN A 28 1.20 13.14 -11.89
N LEU A 29 1.17 12.22 -10.91
CA LEU A 29 1.64 10.86 -11.11
C LEU A 29 0.80 10.15 -12.18
N TYR A 30 -0.53 10.26 -12.11
CA TYR A 30 -1.42 9.69 -13.13
C TYR A 30 -1.13 10.26 -14.52
N LEU A 31 -1.07 11.59 -14.67
CA LEU A 31 -0.75 12.28 -15.93
C LEU A 31 0.59 11.83 -16.50
N HIS A 32 1.61 11.73 -15.65
CA HIS A 32 2.92 11.22 -16.04
C HIS A 32 2.83 9.79 -16.57
N LEU A 33 2.13 8.89 -15.87
CA LEU A 33 1.99 7.50 -16.27
C LEU A 33 1.26 7.37 -17.61
N ILE A 34 0.12 8.05 -17.79
CA ILE A 34 -0.65 7.94 -19.04
C ILE A 34 0.03 8.55 -20.26
N SER A 35 1.07 9.38 -20.07
CA SER A 35 1.92 9.86 -21.17
C SER A 35 2.93 8.81 -21.66
N GLN A 36 3.15 7.72 -20.91
CA GLN A 36 4.12 6.70 -21.26
C GLN A 36 3.56 5.69 -22.27
N LYS A 37 4.45 5.14 -23.11
CA LYS A 37 4.11 4.16 -24.17
C LYS A 37 3.23 2.98 -23.71
N PRO A 38 3.44 2.36 -22.52
CA PRO A 38 2.60 1.25 -22.07
C PRO A 38 1.13 1.60 -21.85
N TYR A 39 0.80 2.88 -21.70
CA TYR A 39 -0.55 3.38 -21.39
C TYR A 39 -1.15 4.16 -22.57
N SER A 40 -0.71 3.85 -23.79
CA SER A 40 -1.15 4.51 -25.02
C SER A 40 -2.60 4.20 -25.42
N THR A 41 -3.21 3.13 -24.89
CA THR A 41 -4.61 2.75 -25.17
C THR A 41 -5.55 3.00 -23.99
N PRO A 42 -6.86 3.26 -24.24
CA PRO A 42 -7.85 3.40 -23.16
C PRO A 42 -7.89 2.20 -22.23
N GLN A 43 -7.83 0.98 -22.77
CA GLN A 43 -7.86 -0.26 -21.97
C GLN A 43 -6.66 -0.38 -21.03
N ALA A 44 -5.46 0.05 -21.48
CA ALA A 44 -4.28 0.07 -20.62
C ALA A 44 -4.41 1.10 -19.50
N ARG A 45 -5.05 2.26 -19.76
CA ARG A 45 -5.29 3.30 -18.75
C ARG A 45 -6.39 2.93 -17.77
N GLN A 46 -7.45 2.26 -18.23
CA GLN A 46 -8.46 1.64 -17.36
C GLN A 46 -7.83 0.60 -16.42
N ALA A 47 -6.93 -0.24 -16.92
CA ALA A 47 -6.18 -1.18 -16.08
C ALA A 47 -5.25 -0.46 -15.09
N LEU A 48 -4.63 0.66 -15.50
CA LEU A 48 -3.81 1.49 -14.63
C LEU A 48 -4.64 2.13 -13.51
N ILE A 49 -5.71 2.85 -13.83
CA ILE A 49 -6.53 3.55 -12.82
C ILE A 49 -7.15 2.54 -11.84
N ARG A 50 -7.50 1.33 -12.29
CA ARG A 50 -7.94 0.25 -11.39
C ARG A 50 -6.88 -0.09 -10.35
N ARG A 51 -5.60 -0.16 -10.74
CA ARG A 51 -4.47 -0.41 -9.83
C ARG A 51 -4.19 0.77 -8.91
N LEU A 52 -4.24 2.01 -9.41
CA LEU A 52 -4.07 3.22 -8.59
C LEU A 52 -5.21 3.37 -7.57
N ARG A 53 -6.47 3.15 -7.98
CA ARG A 53 -7.64 3.14 -7.11
C ARG A 53 -7.52 2.06 -6.03
N GLU A 54 -7.05 0.87 -6.38
CA GLU A 54 -6.78 -0.18 -5.39
C GLU A 54 -5.72 0.27 -4.39
N ALA A 55 -4.61 0.87 -4.85
CA ALA A 55 -3.56 1.35 -3.97
C ALA A 55 -4.03 2.46 -3.01
N LEU A 56 -4.79 3.42 -3.51
CA LEU A 56 -5.42 4.47 -2.71
C LEU A 56 -6.43 3.89 -1.71
N PHE A 57 -7.26 2.93 -2.12
CA PHE A 57 -8.23 2.30 -1.24
C PHE A 57 -7.54 1.54 -0.09
N LYS A 58 -6.52 0.73 -0.39
CA LYS A 58 -5.72 0.04 0.64
C LYS A 58 -5.01 1.01 1.58
N SER A 59 -4.65 2.20 1.10
CA SER A 59 -4.02 3.24 1.93
C SER A 59 -4.96 3.84 2.98
N ILE A 60 -6.29 3.79 2.79
CA ILE A 60 -7.29 4.40 3.68
C ILE A 60 -7.10 4.01 5.15
N ILE A 61 -6.90 2.72 5.43
CA ILE A 61 -6.74 2.22 6.81
C ILE A 61 -5.42 2.64 7.45
N ILE A 62 -4.45 3.09 6.65
CA ILE A 62 -3.10 3.45 7.09
C ILE A 62 -2.94 4.97 7.21
N VAL A 63 -3.42 5.74 6.23
CA VAL A 63 -3.20 7.21 6.15
C VAL A 63 -4.43 8.02 6.54
N GLY A 64 -5.58 7.36 6.77
CA GLY A 64 -6.87 7.99 6.98
C GLY A 64 -7.62 8.25 5.67
N VAL A 65 -8.95 8.27 5.74
CA VAL A 65 -9.84 8.26 4.56
C VAL A 65 -9.79 9.53 3.71
N CYS A 66 -9.53 10.69 4.30
CA CYS A 66 -9.63 11.97 3.59
C CYS A 66 -8.58 12.11 2.48
N LYS A 67 -7.33 11.72 2.74
CA LYS A 67 -6.25 11.91 1.74
C LYS A 67 -6.45 11.06 0.48
N PRO A 68 -6.79 9.76 0.55
CA PRO A 68 -7.14 8.98 -0.63
C PRO A 68 -8.37 9.51 -1.38
N ILE A 69 -9.35 10.10 -0.68
CA ILE A 69 -10.50 10.76 -1.32
C ILE A 69 -10.02 11.97 -2.14
N GLU A 70 -9.22 12.86 -1.57
CA GLU A 70 -8.68 14.01 -2.29
C GLU A 70 -7.85 13.57 -3.51
N ALA A 71 -7.00 12.56 -3.34
CA ALA A 71 -6.18 12.00 -4.42
C ALA A 71 -7.02 11.43 -5.58
N ILE A 72 -8.03 10.60 -5.31
CA ILE A 72 -8.84 10.00 -6.39
C ILE A 72 -9.74 11.05 -7.07
N LEU A 73 -10.22 12.05 -6.33
CA LEU A 73 -10.97 13.16 -6.90
C LEU A 73 -10.09 14.05 -7.78
N ALA A 74 -8.83 14.30 -7.39
CA ALA A 74 -7.87 15.03 -8.21
C ALA A 74 -7.58 14.29 -9.53
N ILE A 75 -7.35 12.97 -9.48
CA ILE A 75 -7.19 12.14 -10.69
C ILE A 75 -8.46 12.18 -11.55
N SER A 76 -9.64 12.05 -10.95
CA SER A 76 -10.92 12.05 -11.68
C SER A 76 -11.16 13.35 -12.46
N LYS A 77 -10.65 14.49 -11.99
CA LYS A 77 -10.77 15.79 -12.68
C LYS A 77 -9.96 15.85 -13.98
N CYS A 78 -8.88 15.07 -14.12
CA CYS A 78 -8.02 15.05 -15.30
C CYS A 78 -8.17 13.78 -16.16
N GLU A 79 -8.97 12.81 -15.70
CA GLU A 79 -9.26 11.57 -16.42
C GLU A 79 -10.20 11.82 -17.62
N ARG A 80 -9.83 11.28 -18.79
CA ARG A 80 -10.68 11.31 -19.99
C ARG A 80 -11.84 10.31 -19.85
N GLU A 81 -12.96 10.59 -20.51
CA GLU A 81 -14.13 9.69 -20.46
C GLU A 81 -13.81 8.26 -20.87
N GLU A 82 -12.97 8.05 -21.91
CA GLU A 82 -12.59 6.71 -22.34
C GLU A 82 -11.65 5.97 -21.37
N ASP A 83 -11.02 6.69 -20.43
CA ASP A 83 -10.04 6.13 -19.48
C ASP A 83 -10.69 5.66 -18.18
N LYS A 84 -11.93 6.08 -17.92
CA LYS A 84 -12.68 5.74 -16.70
C LYS A 84 -12.98 4.24 -16.62
N ASP A 85 -12.62 3.63 -15.50
CA ASP A 85 -12.93 2.24 -15.18
C ASP A 85 -14.04 2.13 -14.11
N TYR A 86 -15.22 1.68 -14.53
CA TYR A 86 -16.40 1.54 -13.65
C TYR A 86 -16.49 0.19 -12.93
N THR A 87 -15.48 -0.67 -13.07
CA THR A 87 -15.46 -1.95 -12.32
C THR A 87 -15.29 -1.69 -10.82
N ALA A 88 -15.78 -2.62 -10.00
CA ALA A 88 -15.67 -2.59 -8.55
C ALA A 88 -15.09 -3.91 -8.03
N THR A 89 -14.13 -3.83 -7.10
CA THR A 89 -13.50 -5.03 -6.51
C THR A 89 -14.17 -5.49 -5.21
N ARG A 90 -15.10 -4.70 -4.66
CA ARG A 90 -15.77 -4.97 -3.37
C ARG A 90 -17.25 -5.30 -3.49
N GLU A 91 -17.78 -5.43 -4.71
CA GLU A 91 -19.21 -5.64 -4.96
C GLU A 91 -19.78 -6.89 -4.25
N ASN A 92 -18.96 -7.94 -4.14
CA ASN A 92 -19.33 -9.20 -3.48
C ASN A 92 -18.60 -9.41 -2.13
N TRP A 93 -18.13 -8.33 -1.49
CA TRP A 93 -17.50 -8.46 -0.18
C TRP A 93 -18.52 -8.88 0.87
N ALA A 94 -18.14 -9.84 1.72
CA ALA A 94 -18.96 -10.34 2.81
C ALA A 94 -18.14 -10.43 4.10
N CYS A 95 -18.77 -10.06 5.22
CA CYS A 95 -18.20 -10.21 6.56
C CYS A 95 -18.53 -11.60 7.11
N ASP A 96 -17.85 -12.63 6.59
CA ASP A 96 -18.05 -14.03 6.95
C ASP A 96 -16.76 -14.73 7.41
N GLN A 97 -16.89 -16.00 7.84
CA GLN A 97 -15.75 -16.78 8.32
C GLN A 97 -14.68 -16.98 7.22
N ALA A 98 -15.09 -17.13 5.96
CA ALA A 98 -14.15 -17.27 4.85
C ALA A 98 -13.33 -15.99 4.61
N ASN A 99 -13.93 -14.82 4.85
CA ASN A 99 -13.23 -13.55 4.84
C ASN A 99 -12.23 -13.43 6.00
N HIS A 100 -12.65 -13.79 7.22
CA HIS A 100 -11.78 -13.86 8.39
C HIS A 100 -10.56 -14.74 8.14
N ASP A 101 -10.76 -15.98 7.70
CA ASP A 101 -9.68 -16.97 7.51
C ASP A 101 -8.64 -16.48 6.49
N ARG A 102 -9.07 -15.88 5.38
CA ARG A 102 -8.14 -15.32 4.38
C ARG A 102 -7.38 -14.11 4.92
N GLY A 103 -8.03 -13.24 5.69
CA GLY A 103 -7.40 -12.09 6.34
C GLY A 103 -6.34 -12.50 7.36
N THR A 104 -6.69 -13.43 8.25
CA THR A 104 -5.77 -13.97 9.26
C THR A 104 -4.59 -14.67 8.61
N ALA A 105 -4.80 -15.46 7.56
CA ALA A 105 -3.69 -16.09 6.82
C ALA A 105 -2.71 -15.07 6.23
N TRP A 106 -3.19 -13.91 5.75
CA TRP A 106 -2.32 -12.83 5.28
C TRP A 106 -1.52 -12.19 6.43
N LEU A 107 -2.17 -11.90 7.56
CA LEU A 107 -1.50 -11.39 8.76
C LEU A 107 -0.39 -12.35 9.22
N GLU A 108 -0.70 -13.64 9.31
CA GLU A 108 0.24 -14.69 9.72
C GLU A 108 1.41 -14.83 8.75
N LYS A 109 1.17 -14.74 7.44
CA LYS A 109 2.25 -14.75 6.45
C LYS A 109 3.23 -13.59 6.64
N LEU A 110 2.72 -12.41 6.99
CA LEU A 110 3.54 -11.20 7.15
C LEU A 110 4.30 -11.18 8.48
N TYR A 111 3.61 -11.49 9.58
CA TYR A 111 4.20 -11.44 10.92
C TYR A 111 4.87 -12.75 11.34
N ALA A 112 4.60 -13.86 10.65
CA ALA A 112 5.15 -15.19 10.92
C ALA A 112 5.12 -15.53 12.42
N ARG A 113 6.26 -15.92 12.99
CA ARG A 113 6.42 -16.23 14.43
C ARG A 113 6.02 -15.08 15.38
N ASN A 114 5.86 -13.85 14.89
CA ASN A 114 5.46 -12.69 15.69
C ASN A 114 3.97 -12.37 15.63
N ALA A 115 3.15 -13.12 14.87
CA ALA A 115 1.72 -12.83 14.71
C ALA A 115 0.99 -12.81 16.07
N ALA A 116 1.14 -13.88 16.86
CA ALA A 116 0.53 -13.98 18.19
C ALA A 116 0.98 -12.84 19.11
N GLY A 117 2.29 -12.61 19.25
CA GLY A 117 2.80 -11.54 20.12
C GLY A 117 2.37 -10.13 19.71
N THR A 118 2.17 -9.90 18.40
CA THR A 118 1.63 -8.61 17.91
C THR A 118 0.17 -8.45 18.31
N LEU A 119 -0.65 -9.49 18.16
CA LEU A 119 -2.05 -9.47 18.59
C LEU A 119 -2.20 -9.42 20.12
N ASP A 120 -1.34 -10.10 20.85
CA ASP A 120 -1.31 -10.09 22.32
C ASP A 120 -1.03 -8.69 22.88
N SER A 121 -0.33 -7.84 22.13
CA SER A 121 -0.13 -6.42 22.48
C SER A 121 -1.47 -5.66 22.60
N PHE A 122 -2.54 -6.18 21.97
CA PHE A 122 -3.90 -5.65 22.04
C PHE A 122 -4.82 -6.42 23.00
N GLN A 123 -4.31 -7.31 23.85
CA GLN A 123 -5.16 -8.12 24.75
C GLN A 123 -6.06 -7.30 25.69
N ALA A 124 -5.56 -6.13 26.14
CA ALA A 124 -6.28 -5.17 26.97
C ALA A 124 -7.16 -4.20 26.15
N HIS A 125 -6.98 -4.21 24.82
CA HIS A 125 -7.62 -3.32 23.86
C HIS A 125 -8.24 -4.16 22.74
N ARG A 126 -9.14 -5.08 23.11
CA ARG A 126 -9.63 -6.15 22.21
C ARG A 126 -10.18 -5.65 20.88
N ASP A 127 -10.75 -4.45 20.86
CA ASP A 127 -11.23 -3.81 19.63
C ASP A 127 -10.11 -3.56 18.62
N PHE A 128 -8.86 -3.33 19.05
CA PHE A 128 -7.69 -3.22 18.16
C PHE A 128 -7.26 -4.59 17.60
N GLY A 129 -7.42 -5.67 18.37
CA GLY A 129 -7.23 -7.02 17.87
C GLY A 129 -8.26 -7.35 16.77
N TRP A 130 -9.54 -7.08 17.05
CA TRP A 130 -10.63 -7.23 16.08
C TRP A 130 -10.46 -6.32 14.85
N LEU A 131 -10.08 -5.05 15.04
CA LEU A 131 -9.77 -4.12 13.95
C LEU A 131 -8.65 -4.65 13.06
N SER A 132 -7.64 -5.30 13.66
CA SER A 132 -6.53 -5.88 12.91
C SER A 132 -7.01 -7.05 12.06
N THR A 133 -7.72 -8.02 12.65
CA THR A 133 -8.12 -9.25 11.94
C THR A 133 -9.25 -9.01 10.94
N GLU A 134 -10.33 -8.34 11.34
CA GLU A 134 -11.54 -8.23 10.52
C GLU A 134 -11.48 -7.09 9.51
N ILE A 135 -10.93 -5.94 9.90
CA ILE A 135 -11.02 -4.72 9.11
C ILE A 135 -9.73 -4.49 8.32
N THR A 136 -8.59 -4.45 9.00
CA THR A 136 -7.30 -4.14 8.38
C THR A 136 -6.89 -5.25 7.44
N TYR A 137 -6.69 -6.46 7.96
CA TYR A 137 -6.26 -7.62 7.17
C TYR A 137 -7.42 -8.35 6.51
N GLY A 138 -8.62 -8.30 7.09
CA GLY A 138 -9.83 -8.94 6.56
C GLY A 138 -10.62 -8.10 5.55
N SER A 139 -10.38 -6.78 5.40
CA SER A 139 -11.11 -5.97 4.41
C SER A 139 -10.18 -5.17 3.52
N PHE A 140 -9.47 -4.18 4.07
CA PHE A 140 -8.66 -3.26 3.26
C PHE A 140 -7.47 -3.95 2.60
N LEU A 141 -6.69 -4.70 3.38
CA LEU A 141 -5.45 -5.33 2.92
C LEU A 141 -5.66 -6.76 2.41
N LEU A 142 -6.91 -7.23 2.30
CA LEU A 142 -7.21 -8.61 1.89
C LEU A 142 -7.19 -8.82 0.37
N ASP A 143 -7.86 -7.93 -0.39
CA ASP A 143 -8.11 -8.18 -1.81
C ASP A 143 -6.81 -8.37 -2.60
N ARG A 144 -6.80 -9.40 -3.46
CA ARG A 144 -5.70 -9.72 -4.37
C ARG A 144 -6.13 -9.79 -5.85
N GLY A 145 -7.35 -9.35 -6.16
CA GLY A 145 -7.87 -9.39 -7.53
C GLY A 145 -7.13 -8.44 -8.47
N VAL A 146 -6.59 -7.34 -7.94
CA VAL A 146 -5.90 -6.30 -8.71
C VAL A 146 -4.42 -6.17 -8.36
N LEU A 147 -4.07 -6.29 -7.08
CA LEU A 147 -2.71 -6.11 -6.55
C LEU A 147 -2.29 -7.35 -5.77
N ASP A 148 -1.10 -7.88 -6.03
CA ASP A 148 -0.56 -9.06 -5.34
C ASP A 148 0.00 -8.75 -3.94
N ASP A 149 0.62 -9.74 -3.29
CA ASP A 149 1.22 -9.60 -1.96
C ASP A 149 2.34 -8.54 -1.93
N LEU A 150 3.19 -8.53 -2.96
CA LEU A 150 4.28 -7.55 -3.05
C LEU A 150 3.72 -6.16 -3.33
N ASP A 151 2.78 -6.04 -4.26
CA ASP A 151 2.06 -4.78 -4.51
C ASP A 151 1.43 -4.22 -3.24
N THR A 152 0.85 -5.09 -2.39
CA THR A 152 0.27 -4.69 -1.11
C THR A 152 1.33 -4.16 -0.14
N GLN A 153 2.50 -4.79 -0.04
CA GLN A 153 3.60 -4.23 0.78
C GLN A 153 4.20 -2.95 0.20
N LEU A 154 4.22 -2.79 -1.13
CA LEU A 154 4.57 -1.53 -1.80
C LEU A 154 3.59 -0.39 -1.51
N ILE A 155 2.45 -0.67 -0.87
CA ILE A 155 1.53 0.34 -0.35
C ILE A 155 1.77 0.54 1.15
N VAL A 156 1.71 -0.56 1.91
CA VAL A 156 1.64 -0.50 3.37
C VAL A 156 2.93 0.08 3.96
N LEU A 157 4.10 -0.44 3.56
CA LEU A 157 5.37 0.05 4.11
C LEU A 157 5.59 1.54 3.76
N PRO A 158 5.48 1.98 2.49
CA PRO A 158 5.64 3.40 2.15
C PRO A 158 4.62 4.33 2.83
N ALA A 159 3.34 3.92 2.93
CA ALA A 159 2.29 4.72 3.57
C ALA A 159 2.51 4.88 5.08
N ILE A 160 2.99 3.85 5.77
CA ILE A 160 3.36 3.91 7.20
C ILE A 160 4.61 4.78 7.38
N MET A 161 5.66 4.49 6.61
CA MET A 161 6.96 5.15 6.74
C MET A 161 6.86 6.66 6.46
N SER A 162 6.03 7.06 5.50
CA SER A 162 5.77 8.48 5.17
C SER A 162 5.11 9.27 6.31
N GLN A 163 4.54 8.57 7.32
CA GLN A 163 3.97 9.18 8.52
C GLN A 163 4.98 9.23 9.69
N ASN A 164 6.25 8.87 9.44
CA ASN A 164 7.33 8.89 10.43
C ASN A 164 7.05 8.01 11.66
N LEU A 165 6.47 6.82 11.45
CA LEU A 165 6.06 5.88 12.51
C LEU A 165 7.11 4.78 12.70
N ARG A 166 7.83 4.77 13.83
CA ARG A 166 8.95 3.85 14.08
C ARG A 166 8.54 2.38 14.12
N THR A 167 7.57 2.06 14.97
CA THR A 167 7.20 0.69 15.34
C THR A 167 6.64 -0.08 14.15
N GLU A 168 5.68 0.53 13.47
CA GLU A 168 5.00 -0.06 12.33
C GLU A 168 5.94 -0.14 11.12
N THR A 169 6.81 0.86 10.93
CA THR A 169 7.86 0.79 9.88
C THR A 169 8.80 -0.39 10.13
N HIS A 170 9.24 -0.60 11.37
CA HIS A 170 10.05 -1.78 11.73
C HIS A 170 9.31 -3.07 11.35
N TRP A 171 8.06 -3.22 11.77
CA TRP A 171 7.28 -4.44 11.51
C TRP A 171 7.12 -4.73 10.01
N HIS A 172 6.91 -3.69 9.21
CA HIS A 172 6.68 -3.83 7.78
C HIS A 172 7.96 -3.94 6.94
N ILE A 173 9.10 -3.38 7.37
CA ILE A 173 10.41 -3.72 6.81
C ILE A 173 10.67 -5.23 7.01
N ARG A 174 10.51 -5.71 8.26
CA ARG A 174 10.70 -7.13 8.61
C ARG A 174 9.75 -8.04 7.83
N GLY A 175 8.46 -7.69 7.79
CA GLY A 175 7.46 -8.45 7.04
C GLY A 175 7.76 -8.51 5.55
N THR A 176 8.18 -7.40 4.94
CA THR A 176 8.58 -7.35 3.52
C THR A 176 9.78 -8.24 3.24
N ARG A 177 10.78 -8.25 4.13
CA ARG A 177 11.93 -9.17 4.04
C ARG A 177 11.51 -10.64 4.12
N ARG A 178 10.57 -10.98 5.01
CA ARG A 178 10.03 -12.35 5.17
C ARG A 178 9.21 -12.84 3.98
N LEU A 179 8.66 -11.94 3.17
CA LEU A 179 8.06 -12.29 1.88
C LEU A 179 9.09 -12.65 0.80
N GLY A 180 10.39 -12.60 1.11
CA GLY A 180 11.49 -12.98 0.22
C GLY A 180 12.06 -11.82 -0.58
N VAL A 181 11.62 -10.58 -0.35
CA VAL A 181 12.17 -9.38 -1.02
C VAL A 181 13.55 -9.08 -0.47
N GLY A 182 14.59 -9.01 -1.32
CA GLY A 182 15.98 -8.83 -0.88
C GLY A 182 16.22 -7.53 -0.11
N MET A 183 17.19 -7.54 0.81
CA MET A 183 17.54 -6.36 1.63
C MET A 183 17.88 -5.14 0.76
N GLY A 184 18.58 -5.35 -0.36
CA GLY A 184 18.89 -4.29 -1.33
C GLY A 184 17.64 -3.65 -1.92
N ASP A 185 16.63 -4.44 -2.30
CA ASP A 185 15.38 -3.92 -2.84
C ASP A 185 14.59 -3.17 -1.76
N VAL A 186 14.53 -3.69 -0.52
CA VAL A 186 13.89 -2.99 0.60
C VAL A 186 14.59 -1.67 0.91
N ARG A 187 15.93 -1.60 0.79
CA ARG A 187 16.68 -0.35 0.91
C ARG A 187 16.29 0.64 -0.18
N VAL A 188 16.13 0.19 -1.43
CA VAL A 188 15.63 1.05 -2.52
C VAL A 188 14.24 1.60 -2.20
N LEU A 189 13.33 0.77 -1.65
CA LEU A 189 12.01 1.25 -1.20
C LEU A 189 12.14 2.33 -0.14
N TRP A 190 12.94 2.08 0.90
CA TRP A 190 13.19 3.02 2.00
C TRP A 190 13.74 4.36 1.48
N GLU A 191 14.75 4.33 0.60
CA GLU A 191 15.34 5.52 0.00
C GLU A 191 14.34 6.29 -0.86
N CYS A 192 13.45 5.60 -1.59
CA CYS A 192 12.42 6.25 -2.39
C CYS A 192 11.41 6.99 -1.52
N VAL A 193 11.03 6.42 -0.36
CA VAL A 193 10.15 7.10 0.60
C VAL A 193 10.80 8.38 1.12
N GLN A 194 12.08 8.31 1.50
CA GLN A 194 12.83 9.50 1.94
C GLN A 194 12.85 10.60 0.88
N ARG A 195 13.12 10.26 -0.39
CA ARG A 195 13.15 11.23 -1.49
C ARG A 195 11.81 11.95 -1.69
N VAL A 196 10.69 11.24 -1.54
CA VAL A 196 9.34 11.86 -1.65
C VAL A 196 9.02 12.71 -0.42
N ALA A 197 9.46 12.29 0.77
CA ALA A 197 9.32 13.08 1.98
C ALA A 197 10.11 14.40 1.88
N ASP A 198 11.38 14.33 1.43
CA ASP A 198 12.22 15.50 1.17
C ASP A 198 11.59 16.46 0.17
N PHE A 199 11.05 15.94 -0.94
CA PHE A 199 10.31 16.73 -1.92
C PHE A 199 9.11 17.46 -1.30
N SER A 200 8.48 16.86 -0.31
CA SER A 200 7.31 17.40 0.39
C SER A 200 7.69 18.25 1.62
N GLY A 201 8.98 18.45 1.89
CA GLY A 201 9.47 19.16 3.09
C GLY A 201 9.19 18.44 4.41
N VAL A 202 9.01 17.11 4.38
CA VAL A 202 8.72 16.27 5.56
C VAL A 202 10.00 15.56 6.00
N ILE A 203 10.29 15.59 7.30
CA ILE A 203 11.44 14.90 7.91
C ILE A 203 10.98 13.55 8.47
N LEU A 204 11.67 12.46 8.08
CA LEU A 204 11.46 11.11 8.61
C LEU A 204 12.64 10.67 9.49
N ASP A 205 12.69 11.15 10.73
CA ASP A 205 13.77 10.92 11.70
C ASP A 205 13.50 9.80 12.72
N LYS A 206 12.29 9.24 12.73
CA LYS A 206 11.90 8.14 13.63
C LYS A 206 11.95 6.77 12.96
N VAL A 207 11.97 6.74 11.64
CA VAL A 207 11.92 5.50 10.86
C VAL A 207 13.25 4.73 11.02
N PRO A 208 13.22 3.43 11.35
CA PRO A 208 14.44 2.63 11.41
C PRO A 208 15.02 2.42 10.01
N THR A 209 16.33 2.22 9.95
CA THR A 209 17.04 1.75 8.76
C THR A 209 16.72 0.28 8.48
N VAL A 210 16.99 -0.19 7.26
CA VAL A 210 16.77 -1.60 6.90
C VAL A 210 17.75 -2.50 7.69
N GLU A 211 18.96 -2.02 7.93
CA GLU A 211 20.01 -2.70 8.68
C GLU A 211 19.63 -2.92 10.15
N GLU A 212 19.02 -1.93 10.80
CA GLU A 212 18.52 -2.04 12.17
C GLU A 212 17.44 -3.12 12.32
N VAL A 213 16.68 -3.39 11.25
CA VAL A 213 15.59 -4.38 11.27
C VAL A 213 16.06 -5.78 10.85
N GLU A 214 17.15 -5.89 10.09
CA GLU A 214 17.61 -7.15 9.49
C GLU A 214 17.90 -8.23 10.55
N MET A 215 18.27 -7.84 11.77
CA MET A 215 18.49 -8.76 12.89
C MET A 215 17.24 -9.55 13.29
N ASP A 216 16.04 -9.05 12.99
CA ASP A 216 14.76 -9.63 13.40
C ASP A 216 14.04 -10.43 12.29
N VAL A 217 14.62 -10.50 11.08
CA VAL A 217 14.02 -11.15 9.91
C VAL A 217 13.83 -12.67 10.12
#